data_AF-A0A662CDJ3-F1
#
_entry.id   AF-A0A662CDJ3-F1
#
_cell.length_a   1.000
_cell.length_b   1.000
_cell.length_c   1.000
_cell.angle_alpha   90.00
_cell.angle_beta   90.00
_cell.angle_gamma   90.00
#
_symmetry.space_group_name_H-M   'P 1'
#
loop_
_entity.id
_entity.type
_entity.pdbx_description
1 polymer ?
#
loop_
_entity_poly.entity_id
_entity_poly.type
_entity_poly.pdbx_seq_one_letter_code
_entity_poly.pdbx_strand_id
1 'polypeptide(L)'
;MEAPPLRNFWNTALRDLGKIGVAYILITVGVWLVFMIIIPQLIMFDYSLRPMLPLREIGGPKDVWTLKNYMVFFSNRLHMAIFFKTIWSSIIVTSTALAICYP
;
A
#
# COMPACT_ATOMS: atom_id res chain seq x y z
N MET A 1 -23.44 -25.82 10.82
CA MET A 1 -23.51 -25.05 9.56
C MET A 1 -22.09 -25.01 9.01
N GLU A 2 -21.71 -25.97 8.17
CA GLU A 2 -20.37 -26.02 7.58
C GLU A 2 -20.29 -25.04 6.41
N ALA A 3 -19.28 -24.15 6.43
CA ALA A 3 -19.04 -23.24 5.33
C ALA A 3 -18.65 -24.05 4.07
N PRO A 4 -19.16 -23.69 2.88
CA PRO A 4 -18.81 -24.39 1.65
C PRO A 4 -17.28 -24.31 1.42
N PRO A 5 -16.66 -25.38 0.90
CA PRO A 5 -15.21 -25.40 0.67
C PRO A 5 -14.81 -24.27 -0.28
N LEU A 6 -13.84 -23.44 0.14
CA LEU A 6 -13.34 -22.25 -0.60
C LEU A 6 -13.06 -22.51 -2.07
N ARG A 7 -12.67 -23.75 -2.43
CA ARG A 7 -12.39 -24.17 -3.80
C ARG A 7 -13.58 -24.06 -4.75
N ASN A 8 -14.81 -24.17 -4.24
CA ASN A 8 -16.03 -24.12 -5.04
C ASN A 8 -16.69 -22.74 -5.06
N PHE A 9 -16.17 -21.76 -4.32
CA PHE A 9 -16.74 -20.42 -4.20
C PHE A 9 -16.95 -19.75 -5.56
N TRP A 10 -15.95 -19.82 -6.45
CA TRP A 10 -16.03 -19.25 -7.80
C TRP A 10 -17.12 -19.89 -8.65
N ASN A 11 -17.28 -21.21 -8.57
CA ASN A 11 -18.32 -21.92 -9.32
C ASN A 11 -19.71 -21.58 -8.81
N THR A 12 -19.87 -21.38 -7.50
CA THR A 12 -21.12 -20.94 -6.88
C THR A 12 -21.43 -19.49 -7.26
N ALA A 13 -20.47 -18.57 -7.15
CA ALA A 13 -20.64 -17.18 -7.57
C ALA A 13 -21.03 -17.04 -9.05
N LEU A 14 -20.41 -17.83 -9.93
CA LEU A 14 -20.74 -17.85 -11.36
C LEU A 14 -22.12 -18.45 -11.66
N ARG A 15 -22.62 -19.36 -10.81
CA ARG A 15 -23.98 -19.93 -10.94
C ARG A 15 -25.05 -18.98 -10.42
N ASP A 16 -24.80 -18.31 -9.30
CA ASP A 16 -25.81 -17.50 -8.61
C ASP A 16 -25.93 -16.09 -9.20
N LEU A 17 -24.81 -15.45 -9.52
CA LEU A 17 -24.78 -14.10 -10.14
C LEU A 17 -24.72 -14.12 -11.67
N GLY A 18 -24.36 -15.27 -12.25
CA GLY A 18 -24.01 -15.37 -13.66
C GLY A 18 -22.65 -14.72 -13.98
N LYS A 19 -22.11 -15.05 -15.16
CA LYS A 19 -20.82 -14.52 -15.64
C LYS A 19 -20.80 -12.99 -15.71
N ILE A 20 -21.92 -12.38 -16.10
CA ILE A 20 -22.06 -10.94 -16.27
C ILE A 20 -22.05 -10.23 -14.90
N GLY A 21 -22.78 -10.76 -13.90
CA GLY A 21 -22.81 -10.18 -12.56
C GLY A 21 -21.44 -10.21 -11.87
N VAL A 22 -20.74 -11.34 -11.98
CA VAL A 22 -19.36 -11.48 -11.45
C VAL A 22 -18.41 -10.52 -12.17
N ALA A 23 -18.47 -10.43 -13.49
CA ALA A 23 -17.64 -9.50 -14.26
C ALA A 23 -17.90 -8.04 -13.86
N TYR A 24 -19.16 -7.65 -13.68
CA TYR A 24 -19.53 -6.30 -13.26
C TYR A 24 -18.94 -5.94 -11.88
N ILE A 25 -19.06 -6.84 -10.90
CA ILE A 25 -18.50 -6.63 -9.56
C ILE A 25 -16.98 -6.51 -9.63
N LEU A 26 -16.31 -7.45 -10.32
CA LEU A 26 -14.85 -7.44 -10.43
C LEU A 26 -14.33 -6.18 -11.13
N ILE A 27 -14.99 -5.74 -12.20
CA ILE A 27 -14.62 -4.52 -12.91
C ILE A 27 -14.85 -3.31 -12.01
N THR A 28 -16.00 -3.22 -11.33
CA THR A 28 -16.33 -2.07 -10.48
C THR A 28 -15.34 -1.97 -9.31
N VAL A 29 -15.10 -3.07 -8.60
CA VAL A 29 -14.12 -3.12 -7.50
C VAL A 29 -12.70 -2.89 -8.01
N GLY A 30 -12.36 -3.44 -9.19
CA GLY A 30 -11.06 -3.25 -9.81
C GLY A 30 -10.79 -1.80 -10.19
N VAL A 31 -11.76 -1.14 -10.83
CA VAL A 31 -11.69 0.29 -11.17
C VAL A 31 -11.56 1.12 -9.89
N TRP A 32 -12.37 0.84 -8.87
CA TRP A 32 -12.28 1.54 -7.59
C TRP A 32 -10.91 1.37 -6.92
N LEU A 33 -10.39 0.14 -6.86
CA LEU A 33 -9.07 -0.17 -6.29
C LEU A 33 -7.97 0.57 -7.05
N VAL A 34 -8.03 0.56 -8.39
CA VAL A 34 -7.04 1.27 -9.22
C VAL A 34 -7.10 2.76 -8.94
N PHE A 35 -8.28 3.38 -9.00
CA PHE A 35 -8.41 4.82 -8.87
C PHE A 35 -8.15 5.35 -7.45
N MET A 36 -8.66 4.68 -6.41
CA MET A 36 -8.58 5.17 -5.03
C MET A 36 -7.35 4.68 -4.28
N ILE A 37 -6.75 3.56 -4.69
CA ILE A 37 -5.61 2.96 -3.98
C ILE A 37 -4.37 3.03 -4.85
N ILE A 38 -4.38 2.44 -6.05
CA ILE A 38 -3.15 2.31 -6.85
C ILE A 38 -2.67 3.68 -7.35
N ILE A 39 -3.54 4.50 -7.94
CA ILE A 39 -3.17 5.82 -8.48
C ILE A 39 -2.50 6.71 -7.43
N PRO A 40 -3.07 6.97 -6.23
CA PRO A 40 -2.41 7.82 -5.26
C PRO A 40 -1.08 7.23 -4.77
N GLN A 41 -0.97 5.91 -4.65
CA GLN A 41 0.29 5.26 -4.29
C GLN A 41 1.37 5.46 -5.36
N LEU A 42 1.02 5.34 -6.64
CA LEU A 42 1.95 5.61 -7.74
C LEU A 42 2.37 7.08 -7.81
N ILE A 43 1.44 8.00 -7.59
CA ILE A 43 1.73 9.44 -7.55
C ILE A 43 2.70 9.77 -6.41
N MET A 44 2.44 9.26 -5.20
CA MET A 44 3.33 9.46 -4.05
C MET A 44 4.72 8.86 -4.28
N PHE A 45 4.78 7.70 -4.95
CA PHE A 45 6.03 7.08 -5.34
C PHE A 45 6.81 7.94 -6.34
N ASP A 46 6.16 8.45 -7.39
CA ASP A 46 6.82 9.35 -8.36
C ASP A 46 7.33 10.64 -7.69
N TYR A 47 6.53 11.25 -6.80
CA TYR A 47 6.96 12.41 -6.03
C TYR A 47 8.16 12.14 -5.13
N SER A 48 8.24 10.96 -4.52
CA SER A 48 9.37 10.60 -3.66
C SER A 48 10.71 10.55 -4.42
N LEU A 49 10.65 10.26 -5.73
CA LEU A 49 11.79 10.20 -6.65
C LEU A 49 12.14 11.56 -7.26
N ARG A 50 11.35 12.62 -7.03
CA ARG A 50 11.64 13.97 -7.54
C ARG A 50 12.26 14.84 -6.45
N PRO A 51 13.22 15.71 -6.76
CA PRO A 51 13.77 16.63 -5.76
C PRO A 51 12.66 17.53 -5.20
N MET A 52 12.76 17.90 -3.93
CA MET A 52 11.84 18.84 -3.30
C MET A 52 12.04 20.24 -3.88
N LEU A 53 11.26 20.56 -4.91
CA LEU A 53 11.30 21.84 -5.63
C LEU A 53 10.19 22.77 -5.15
N PRO A 54 10.41 24.10 -5.15
CA PRO A 54 9.34 25.06 -4.93
C PRO A 54 8.33 25.00 -6.08
N LEU A 55 7.06 25.33 -5.82
CA LEU A 55 5.94 25.20 -6.80
C LEU A 55 6.21 25.86 -8.16
N ARG A 56 7.03 26.91 -8.19
CA ARG A 56 7.42 27.64 -9.42
C ARG A 56 8.40 26.87 -10.31
N GLU A 57 9.13 25.90 -9.76
CA GLU A 57 10.16 25.12 -10.46
C GLU A 57 9.71 23.70 -10.85
N ILE A 58 8.48 23.32 -10.51
CA ILE A 58 7.87 22.03 -10.92
C ILE A 58 7.64 22.04 -12.44
N GLY A 59 8.07 20.98 -13.14
CA GLY A 59 8.05 20.92 -14.61
C GLY A 59 9.17 21.70 -15.32
N GLY A 60 10.10 22.29 -14.58
CA GLY A 60 11.30 22.94 -15.13
C GLY A 60 12.47 21.97 -15.35
N PRO A 61 13.65 22.47 -15.79
CA PRO A 61 14.84 21.65 -16.05
C PRO A 61 15.38 20.88 -14.84
N LYS A 62 14.97 21.27 -13.63
CA LYS A 62 15.40 20.65 -12.37
C LYS A 62 14.49 19.50 -11.91
N ASP A 63 13.35 19.30 -12.56
CA ASP A 63 12.37 18.26 -12.23
C ASP A 63 12.82 16.91 -12.82
N VAL A 64 13.90 16.38 -12.25
CA VAL A 64 14.56 15.16 -12.69
C VAL A 64 14.36 14.04 -11.67
N TRP A 65 14.33 12.81 -12.15
CA TRP A 65 14.26 11.64 -11.26
C TRP A 65 15.59 11.45 -10.54
N THR A 66 15.56 11.43 -9.22
CA THR A 66 16.73 11.39 -8.35
C THR A 66 16.45 10.63 -7.05
N LEU A 67 17.46 9.89 -6.57
CA LEU A 67 17.39 9.19 -5.29
C LEU A 67 17.91 10.04 -4.11
N LYS A 68 18.14 11.34 -4.32
CA LYS A 68 18.69 12.25 -3.30
C LYS A 68 17.81 12.34 -2.05
N ASN A 69 16.49 12.35 -2.18
CA ASN A 69 15.59 12.39 -1.02
C ASN A 69 15.74 11.16 -0.11
N TYR A 70 15.92 9.98 -0.71
CA TYR A 70 16.16 8.75 0.05
C TYR A 70 17.51 8.78 0.78
N MET A 71 18.55 9.37 0.17
CA MET A 71 19.84 9.54 0.84
C MET A 71 19.72 10.45 2.08
N VAL A 72 18.86 11.49 2.04
CA VAL A 72 18.61 12.35 3.21
C VAL A 72 17.98 11.57 4.37
N PHE A 73 17.08 10.63 4.09
CA PHE A 73 16.48 9.77 5.11
C PHE A 73 17.53 8.98 5.89
N PHE A 74 18.51 8.38 5.19
CA PHE A 74 19.59 7.62 5.84
C PHE A 74 20.66 8.51 6.48
N SER A 75 20.92 9.69 5.92
CA SER A 75 21.94 10.60 6.45
C SER A 75 21.51 11.30 7.74
N ASN A 76 20.21 11.47 7.96
CA ASN A 76 19.69 12.18 9.12
C ASN A 76 19.38 11.23 10.28
N ARG A 77 20.15 11.36 11.37
CA ARG A 77 19.99 10.54 12.59
C ARG A 77 18.59 10.64 13.20
N LEU A 78 17.89 11.76 13.06
CA LEU A 78 16.54 11.93 13.60
C LEU A 78 15.52 11.05 12.87
N HIS A 79 15.52 11.07 11.54
CA HIS A 79 14.59 10.26 10.74
C HIS A 79 14.83 8.76 10.98
N MET A 80 16.10 8.35 11.00
CA MET A 80 16.48 6.97 11.29
C MET A 80 16.10 6.55 12.72
N ALA A 81 16.29 7.42 13.72
CA ALA A 81 15.91 7.11 15.10
C ALA A 81 14.39 6.92 15.27
N ILE A 82 13.58 7.75 14.62
CA ILE A 82 12.11 7.58 14.64
C ILE A 82 11.72 6.27 13.96
N PHE A 83 12.31 5.96 12.80
CA PHE A 83 12.07 4.71 12.09
C PHE A 83 12.40 3.46 12.93
N PHE A 84 13.52 3.48 13.66
CA PHE A 84 13.84 2.36 14.56
C PHE A 84 12.90 2.29 15.76
N LYS A 85 12.45 3.43 16.30
CA LYS A 85 11.46 3.45 17.39
C LYS A 85 10.13 2.84 16.97
N THR A 86 9.65 3.09 15.75
CA THR A 86 8.39 2.50 15.27
C THR A 86 8.52 1.00 15.06
N ILE A 87 9.65 0.53 14.48
CA ILE A 87 9.93 -0.91 14.35
C ILE A 87 9.96 -1.58 15.72
N TRP A 88 10.76 -1.04 16.64
CA TRP A 88 10.91 -1.60 17.98
C TRP A 88 9.57 -1.68 18.74
N SER A 89 8.77 -0.62 18.65
CA SER A 89 7.43 -0.60 19.24
C SER A 89 6.51 -1.66 18.63
N SER A 90 6.51 -1.82 17.30
CA SER A 90 5.66 -2.81 16.63
C SER A 90 6.04 -4.27 16.99
N ILE A 91 7.35 -4.54 17.14
CA ILE A 91 7.86 -5.84 17.56
C ILE A 91 7.37 -6.17 18.97
N ILE A 92 7.56 -5.25 19.92
CA ILE A 92 7.12 -5.45 21.31
C ILE A 92 5.62 -5.74 21.37
N VAL A 93 4.81 -4.90 20.71
CA VAL A 93 3.34 -5.06 20.73
C VAL A 93 2.93 -6.42 20.14
N THR A 94 3.51 -6.81 19.02
CA THR A 94 3.20 -8.10 18.36
C THR A 94 3.64 -9.28 19.23
N SER A 95 4.85 -9.25 19.77
CA SER A 95 5.37 -10.31 20.64
C SER A 95 4.55 -10.46 21.92
N THR A 96 4.15 -9.35 22.55
CA THR A 96 3.28 -9.37 23.74
C THR A 96 1.90 -9.92 23.41
N ALA A 97 1.31 -9.51 22.27
CA ALA A 97 0.02 -10.06 21.84
C ALA A 97 0.09 -11.57 21.62
N LEU A 98 1.15 -12.06 20.99
CA LEU A 98 1.34 -13.50 20.79
C LEU A 98 1.53 -14.25 22.11
N ALA A 99 2.39 -13.75 23.00
CA ALA A 99 2.67 -14.39 24.29
C ALA A 99 1.45 -14.46 25.22
N ILE A 100 0.54 -13.47 25.16
CA ILE A 100 -0.66 -13.44 26.00
C ILE A 100 -1.80 -14.23 25.36
N CYS A 101 -2.04 -14.07 24.06
CA CYS A 101 -3.19 -14.68 23.40
C CYS A 101 -2.96 -16.14 22.99
N TYR A 102 -1.70 -16.56 22.85
CA TYR A 102 -1.30 -17.90 22.43
C TYR A 102 -0.14 -18.43 23.30
N PRO A 103 -0.41 -18.72 24.60
CA PRO A 103 0.60 -19.22 25.53
C PRO A 103 1.09 -20.64 25.17
#